data_AF-A0A2N5ZVA5-F1
#
_entry.id   AF-A0A2N5ZVA5-F1
#
_cell.length_a   1.000
_cell.length_b   1.000
_cell.length_c   1.000
_cell.angle_alpha   90.00
_cell.angle_beta   90.00
_cell.angle_gamma   90.00
#
_symmetry.space_group_name_H-M   'P 1'
#
loop_
_entity.id
_entity.type
_entity.pdbx_description
1 polymer ?
#
loop_
_entity_poly.entity_id
_entity_poly.type
_entity_poly.pdbx_seq_one_letter_code
_entity_poly.pdbx_strand_id
1 'polypeptide(L)' 'MTKITYPVEKYPVKVKSVNLDKTPDFKSVLHGIRGQYLIFEDGQVLNVRKYNGYEIELNIENY' A
#
# COMPACT_ATOMS: atom_id res chain seq x y z
N MET A 1 -4.37 24.21 11.64
CA MET A 1 -4.24 23.05 10.74
C MET A 1 -3.43 21.98 11.45
N THR A 2 -3.94 20.75 11.54
CA THR A 2 -3.23 19.63 12.15
C THR A 2 -2.24 19.04 11.15
N LYS A 3 -0.96 18.94 11.52
CA LYS A 3 0.05 18.23 10.71
C LYS A 3 0.10 16.78 11.17
N ILE A 4 -0.12 15.85 10.25
CA ILE A 4 -0.01 14.41 10.50
C ILE A 4 1.30 13.94 9.85
N THR A 5 2.16 13.31 10.64
CA THR A 5 3.36 12.64 10.14
C THR A 5 3.01 11.20 9.82
N TYR A 6 3.37 10.77 8.62
CA TYR A 6 3.08 9.43 8.12
C TYR A 6 4.36 8.60 8.12
N PRO A 7 4.33 7.32 8.54
CA PRO A 7 5.50 6.45 8.52
C PRO A 7 5.78 6.06 7.07
N VAL A 8 6.78 6.68 6.45
CA VAL A 8 7.25 6.33 5.12
C VAL A 8 8.76 6.32 5.13
N GLU A 9 9.36 5.14 4.98
CA GLU A 9 10.81 5.00 4.95
C GLU A 9 11.38 5.55 3.63
N LYS A 10 10.70 5.23 2.52
CA LYS A 10 11.10 5.66 1.18
C LYS A 10 9.90 6.02 0.32
N TYR A 11 9.93 7.22 -0.23
CA TYR A 11 8.94 7.62 -1.23
C TYR A 11 9.30 7.03 -2.60
N PRO A 12 8.32 6.50 -3.34
CA PRO A 12 8.56 5.94 -4.66
C PRO A 12 8.92 7.04 -5.65
N VAL A 13 10.01 6.86 -6.40
CA VAL A 13 10.39 7.79 -7.48
C VAL A 13 9.36 7.76 -8.62
N LYS A 14 8.80 6.59 -8.89
CA LYS A 14 7.72 6.36 -9.85
C LYS A 14 6.68 5.43 -9.24
N VAL A 15 5.42 5.84 -9.29
CA VAL A 15 4.30 5.07 -8.73
C VAL A 15 3.86 3.99 -9.71
N LYS A 16 3.74 2.75 -9.24
CA LYS A 16 3.09 1.62 -9.91
C LYS A 16 1.85 1.24 -9.09
N SER A 17 0.66 1.48 -9.65
CA SER A 17 -0.58 1.19 -8.94
C SER A 17 -0.80 -0.32 -8.83
N VAL A 18 -1.03 -0.82 -7.61
CA VAL A 18 -1.46 -2.20 -7.36
C VAL A 18 -2.96 -2.30 -7.59
N ASN A 19 -3.38 -3.24 -8.45
CA ASN A 19 -4.78 -3.46 -8.80
C ASN A 19 -5.24 -4.88 -8.44
N LEU A 20 -5.95 -5.03 -7.32
CA LEU A 20 -6.46 -6.32 -6.85
C LEU A 20 -7.56 -6.90 -7.74
N ASP A 21 -8.27 -6.07 -8.53
CA ASP A 21 -9.24 -6.60 -9.51
C ASP A 21 -8.55 -7.36 -10.65
N LYS A 22 -7.28 -7.03 -10.93
CA LYS A 22 -6.47 -7.70 -11.97
C LYS A 22 -5.55 -8.77 -11.38
N THR A 23 -5.13 -8.59 -10.14
CA THR A 23 -4.18 -9.46 -9.46
C THR A 23 -4.65 -9.60 -8.01
N PRO A 24 -5.60 -10.53 -7.75
CA PRO A 24 -6.29 -10.65 -6.46
C PRO A 24 -5.35 -10.89 -5.28
N ASP A 25 -4.26 -11.61 -5.54
CA ASP A 25 -3.21 -11.91 -4.57
C ASP A 25 -1.98 -11.02 -4.81
N PHE A 26 -1.52 -10.35 -3.77
CA PHE A 26 -0.38 -9.45 -3.83
C PHE A 26 0.50 -9.61 -2.59
N LYS A 27 1.80 -9.85 -2.82
CA LYS A 27 2.81 -9.96 -1.76
C LYS A 27 3.99 -9.05 -2.07
N SER A 28 4.35 -8.22 -1.10
CA SER A 28 5.48 -7.29 -1.19
C SER A 28 5.83 -6.78 0.21
N VAL A 29 6.99 -6.15 0.37
CA VAL A 29 7.40 -5.53 1.64
C VAL A 29 6.76 -4.15 1.75
N LEU A 30 6.10 -3.87 2.86
CA LEU A 30 5.49 -2.56 3.15
C LEU A 30 6.58 -1.57 3.63
N HIS A 31 6.85 -0.53 2.85
CA HIS A 31 7.86 0.51 3.12
C HIS A 31 7.25 1.81 3.67
N GLY A 32 5.92 1.94 3.64
CA GLY A 32 5.27 3.09 4.23
C GLY A 32 3.76 3.14 4.07
N ILE A 33 3.16 4.06 4.81
CA ILE A 33 1.73 4.35 4.77
C ILE A 33 1.57 5.85 4.69
N ARG A 34 0.78 6.36 3.73
CA ARG A 34 0.44 7.78 3.63
C ARG A 34 -1.06 7.95 3.41
N GLY A 35 -1.79 8.26 4.47
CA GLY A 35 -3.25 8.36 4.42
C GLY A 35 -3.87 7.06 3.91
N GLN A 36 -4.52 7.12 2.74
CA GLN A 36 -5.17 5.96 2.10
C GLN A 36 -4.21 5.09 1.25
N TYR A 37 -2.92 5.39 1.25
CA TYR A 37 -1.94 4.70 0.40
C TYR A 37 -1.03 3.80 1.23
N LEU A 38 -1.00 2.51 0.90
CA LEU A 38 0.06 1.59 1.32
C LEU A 38 1.15 1.61 0.24
N ILE A 39 2.39 1.85 0.66
CA ILE A 39 3.56 1.98 -0.20
C ILE A 39 4.43 0.76 0.04
N PHE A 40 4.71 0.03 -1.02
CA PHE A 40 5.51 -1.19 -1.01
C PHE A 40 6.81 -1.00 -1.81
N GLU A 41 7.65 -2.03 -1.82
CA GLU A 41 8.88 -2.07 -2.61
C GLU A 41 8.67 -1.78 -4.10
N ASP A 42 9.75 -1.39 -4.77
CA ASP A 42 9.79 -1.12 -6.22
C ASP A 42 8.77 -0.10 -6.76
N GLY A 43 8.29 0.76 -5.86
CA GLY A 43 7.34 1.83 -6.14
C GLY A 43 5.90 1.36 -6.30
N GLN A 44 5.57 0.16 -5.85
CA GLN A 44 4.21 -0.36 -5.81
C GLN A 44 3.38 0.39 -4.76
N VAL A 45 2.19 0.85 -5.13
CA VAL A 45 1.31 1.60 -4.23
C VAL A 45 -0.12 1.09 -4.36
N LEU A 46 -0.72 0.72 -3.23
CA LEU A 46 -2.12 0.35 -3.14
C LEU A 46 -2.92 1.52 -2.55
N ASN A 47 -3.96 1.96 -3.24
CA ASN A 47 -4.95 2.88 -2.67
C ASN A 47 -6.08 2.08 -2.02
N VAL A 48 -6.11 2.02 -0.69
CA VAL A 48 -7.09 1.20 0.04
C VAL A 48 -8.53 1.69 -0.18
N ARG A 49 -8.73 2.99 -0.42
CA ARG A 49 -10.04 3.57 -0.69
C ARG A 49 -10.70 2.99 -1.96
N LYS A 50 -9.89 2.55 -2.93
CA LYS A 50 -10.40 1.93 -4.16
C LYS A 50 -11.22 0.67 -3.84
N TYR A 51 -10.88 -0.04 -2.77
CA TYR A 51 -11.46 -1.33 -2.40
C TYR A 51 -12.47 -1.21 -1.25
N ASN A 52 -13.07 -0.03 -1.07
CA ASN A 52 -14.20 0.09 -0.16
C ASN A 52 -15.31 -0.88 -0.58
N GLY A 53 -15.78 -1.69 0.35
CA GLY A 53 -16.81 -2.72 0.12
C GLY A 53 -16.25 -4.10 -0.24
N TYR A 54 -14.93 -4.25 -0.36
CA TYR A 54 -14.28 -5.56 -0.49
C TYR A 54 -13.94 -6.09 0.91
N GLU A 55 -14.01 -7.42 1.06
CA GLU A 55 -13.33 -8.12 2.16
C GLU A 55 -11.88 -8.38 1.71
N ILE A 56 -10.91 -7.87 2.46
CA ILE A 56 -9.48 -8.04 2.17
C ILE A 56 -8.84 -8.73 3.36
N GLU A 57 -8.11 -9.81 3.08
CA GLU A 57 -7.25 -10.48 4.04
C GLU A 57 -5.82 -9.93 3.92
N LEU A 58 -5.21 -9.58 5.06
CA LEU A 58 -3.83 -9.13 5.14
C LEU A 58 -3.07 -10.06 6.08
N ASN A 59 -2.01 -10.68 5.57
CA ASN A 59 -1.16 -11.57 6.33
C ASN A 59 0.29 -11.04 6.35
N ILE A 60 0.93 -11.13 7.51
CA ILE A 60 2.36 -10.87 7.67
C ILE A 60 3.08 -12.21 7.66
N GLU A 61 4.04 -12.36 6.76
CA GLU A 61 4.93 -13.51 6.78
C GLU A 61 6.20 -13.17 7.57
N ASN A 62 6.46 -13.94 8.62
CA ASN A 62 7.72 -13.89 9.35
C ASN A 62 8.70 -14.87 8.69
N TYR A 63 9.84 -14.37 8.23
CA TYR A 63 10.97 -15.19 7.78
C TYR A 63 11.87 -15.55 8.96
#